data_AF-A0A241WDW9-F1
#
_entry.id   AF-A0A241WDW9-F1
#
_cell.length_a   1.000
_cell.length_b   1.000
_cell.length_c   1.000
_cell.angle_alpha   90.00
_cell.angle_beta   90.00
_cell.angle_gamma   90.00
#
_symmetry.space_group_name_H-M   'P 1'
#
loop_
_entity.id
_entity.type
_entity.pdbx_description
1 polymer ?
#
loop_
_entity_poly.entity_id
_entity_poly.type
_entity_poly.pdbx_seq_one_letter_code
_entity_poly.pdbx_strand_id
1 'polypeptide(L)'
;MTLLEILDTSVKIGLGALITGIFAYFNQKVNISASVTKENLLYNRNLLTNISKDVEEINHLILKMWAIFEFETKQTPIYKNKILDRLDPLRISLFNDFNLLSKNEGLLLLHGFTQQQENLRAYGELLGKFNSYTLFRNGAIDIETTKQYRTEILETRKGLYNSLNKAIPK
;
A
#
# COMPACT_ATOMS: atom_id res chain seq x y z
N MET A 1 -43.44 -49.52 -31.99
CA MET A 1 -43.44 -48.37 -31.07
C MET A 1 -44.70 -47.59 -31.31
N THR A 2 -45.48 -47.37 -30.26
CA THR A 2 -46.73 -46.60 -30.33
C THR A 2 -46.44 -45.11 -30.11
N LEU A 3 -47.27 -44.22 -30.65
CA LEU A 3 -47.16 -42.75 -30.48
C LEU A 3 -47.08 -42.32 -29.00
N LEU A 4 -47.73 -43.09 -28.11
CA LEU A 4 -47.74 -42.89 -26.67
C LEU A 4 -46.35 -43.10 -26.02
N GLU A 5 -45.58 -44.07 -26.48
CA GLU A 5 -44.23 -44.36 -25.93
C GLU A 5 -43.22 -43.28 -26.31
N ILE A 6 -43.34 -42.76 -27.54
CA ILE A 6 -42.51 -41.65 -28.02
C ILE A 6 -42.81 -40.39 -27.20
N LEU A 7 -44.10 -40.11 -26.94
CA LEU A 7 -44.54 -38.97 -26.14
C LEU A 7 -44.02 -39.05 -24.69
N ASP A 8 -44.15 -40.19 -24.02
CA ASP A 8 -43.63 -40.40 -22.65
C ASP A 8 -42.10 -40.20 -22.58
N THR A 9 -41.39 -40.72 -23.57
CA THR A 9 -39.92 -40.59 -23.66
C THR A 9 -39.50 -39.14 -23.87
N SER A 10 -40.15 -38.41 -24.78
CA SER A 10 -39.87 -36.99 -25.03
C SER A 10 -40.16 -36.11 -23.82
N VAL A 11 -41.26 -36.38 -23.09
CA VAL A 11 -41.61 -35.64 -21.87
C VAL A 11 -40.56 -35.88 -20.78
N LYS A 12 -40.11 -37.13 -20.57
CA LYS A 12 -39.05 -37.44 -19.59
C LYS A 12 -37.72 -36.76 -19.93
N ILE A 13 -37.31 -36.78 -21.19
CA ILE A 13 -36.08 -36.11 -21.65
C ILE A 13 -36.19 -34.60 -21.48
N GLY A 14 -37.33 -34.01 -21.87
CA GLY A 14 -37.60 -32.58 -21.71
C GLY A 14 -37.59 -32.13 -20.24
N LEU A 15 -38.20 -32.91 -19.34
CA LEU A 15 -38.18 -32.63 -17.91
C LEU A 15 -36.75 -32.71 -17.34
N GLY A 16 -35.98 -33.73 -17.73
CA GLY A 16 -34.58 -33.88 -17.31
C GLY A 16 -33.70 -32.72 -17.79
N ALA A 17 -33.88 -32.29 -19.04
CA ALA A 17 -33.18 -31.14 -19.60
C ALA A 17 -33.56 -29.83 -18.89
N LEU A 18 -34.84 -29.63 -18.56
CA LEU A 18 -35.32 -28.46 -17.83
C LEU A 18 -34.76 -28.39 -16.41
N ILE A 19 -34.80 -29.50 -15.69
CA ILE A 19 -34.20 -29.60 -14.33
C ILE A 19 -32.69 -29.31 -14.40
N THR A 20 -31.99 -29.92 -15.35
CA THR A 20 -30.56 -29.67 -15.57
C THR A 20 -30.27 -28.20 -15.89
N GLY A 21 -31.08 -27.57 -16.74
CA GLY A 21 -30.95 -26.15 -17.08
C GLY A 21 -31.14 -25.24 -15.88
N ILE A 22 -32.12 -25.52 -15.01
CA ILE A 22 -32.36 -24.77 -13.78
C ILE A 22 -31.15 -24.89 -12.83
N PHE A 23 -30.65 -26.10 -12.59
CA PHE A 23 -29.48 -26.30 -11.73
C PHE A 23 -28.21 -25.67 -12.32
N ALA A 24 -28.01 -25.77 -13.63
CA ALA A 24 -26.89 -25.14 -14.31
C ALA A 24 -26.93 -23.61 -14.16
N TYR A 25 -28.11 -22.99 -14.33
CA TYR A 25 -28.29 -21.55 -14.15
C TYR A 25 -27.94 -21.09 -12.72
N PHE A 26 -28.43 -21.79 -11.70
CA PHE A 26 -28.13 -21.45 -10.31
C PHE A 26 -26.65 -21.64 -9.98
N ASN A 27 -26.04 -22.75 -10.40
CA ASN A 27 -24.61 -22.99 -10.20
C ASN A 27 -23.76 -21.94 -10.91
N GLN A 28 -24.12 -21.55 -12.13
CA GLN A 28 -23.41 -20.54 -12.88
C GLN A 28 -23.49 -19.16 -12.21
N LYS A 29 -24.67 -18.78 -11.69
CA LYS A 29 -24.84 -17.53 -10.95
C LYS A 29 -23.98 -17.50 -9.68
N VAL A 30 -23.95 -18.58 -8.91
CA VAL A 30 -23.11 -18.71 -7.71
C VAL A 30 -21.64 -18.62 -8.09
N ASN A 31 -21.20 -19.34 -9.13
CA ASN A 31 -19.81 -19.32 -9.60
C ASN A 31 -19.36 -17.92 -10.04
N ILE A 32 -20.20 -17.18 -10.78
CA ILE A 32 -19.88 -15.80 -11.18
C ILE A 32 -19.75 -14.88 -9.97
N SER A 33 -20.66 -14.99 -8.99
CA SER A 33 -20.57 -14.16 -7.78
C SER A 33 -19.31 -14.48 -6.97
N ALA A 34 -18.94 -15.76 -6.87
CA ALA A 34 -17.73 -16.20 -6.21
C ALA A 34 -16.47 -15.74 -6.95
N SER A 35 -16.47 -15.79 -8.29
CA SER A 35 -15.33 -15.32 -9.09
C SER A 35 -15.12 -13.82 -8.96
N VAL A 36 -16.19 -13.02 -9.03
CA VAL A 36 -16.13 -11.55 -8.84
C VAL A 36 -15.63 -11.22 -7.43
N THR A 37 -16.12 -11.92 -6.42
CA THR A 37 -15.64 -11.73 -5.03
C THR A 37 -14.16 -12.03 -4.92
N LYS A 38 -13.72 -13.18 -5.46
CA LYS A 38 -12.30 -13.56 -5.46
C LYS A 38 -11.42 -12.53 -6.18
N GLU A 39 -11.87 -12.04 -7.33
CA GLU A 39 -11.16 -11.01 -8.10
C GLU A 39 -11.01 -9.72 -7.30
N ASN A 40 -12.07 -9.24 -6.66
CA ASN A 40 -12.02 -8.05 -5.80
C ASN A 40 -11.06 -8.24 -4.61
N LEU A 41 -11.05 -9.41 -3.99
CA LEU A 41 -10.12 -9.71 -2.88
C LEU A 41 -8.66 -9.69 -3.36
N LEU A 42 -8.38 -10.29 -4.52
CA LEU A 42 -7.05 -10.28 -5.13
C LEU A 42 -6.62 -8.88 -5.53
N TYR A 43 -7.51 -8.11 -6.13
CA TYR A 43 -7.27 -6.71 -6.50
C TYR A 43 -6.89 -5.88 -5.27
N ASN A 44 -7.71 -5.92 -4.21
CA ASN A 44 -7.45 -5.17 -2.97
C ASN A 44 -6.13 -5.59 -2.31
N ARG A 45 -5.85 -6.91 -2.29
CA ARG A 45 -4.57 -7.43 -1.78
C ARG A 45 -3.38 -6.90 -2.58
N ASN A 46 -3.48 -6.91 -3.92
CA ASN A 46 -2.43 -6.40 -4.79
C ASN A 46 -2.24 -4.89 -4.62
N LEU A 47 -3.33 -4.12 -4.53
CA LEU A 47 -3.29 -2.69 -4.29
C LEU A 47 -2.52 -2.36 -3.00
N LEU A 48 -2.94 -2.94 -1.87
CA LEU A 48 -2.31 -2.69 -0.57
C LEU A 48 -0.85 -3.18 -0.54
N THR A 49 -0.55 -4.29 -1.21
CA THR A 49 0.82 -4.80 -1.34
C THR A 49 1.70 -3.87 -2.15
N ASN A 50 1.21 -3.33 -3.26
CA ASN A 50 1.97 -2.40 -4.10
C ASN A 50 2.22 -1.08 -3.37
N ILE A 51 1.21 -0.54 -2.68
CA ILE A 51 1.40 0.63 -1.80
C ILE A 51 2.50 0.38 -0.76
N SER A 52 2.51 -0.82 -0.16
CA SER A 52 3.53 -1.19 0.82
C SER A 52 4.95 -1.29 0.22
N LYS A 53 5.08 -1.58 -1.08
CA LYS A 53 6.37 -1.60 -1.78
C LYS A 53 6.86 -0.17 -2.01
N ASP A 54 6.01 0.69 -2.54
CA ASP A 54 6.34 2.10 -2.78
C ASP A 54 6.76 2.81 -1.48
N VAL A 55 6.07 2.52 -0.37
CA VAL A 55 6.42 3.05 0.96
C VAL A 55 7.80 2.55 1.41
N GLU A 56 8.17 1.31 1.10
CA GLU A 56 9.48 0.77 1.48
C GLU A 56 10.60 1.34 0.60
N GLU A 57 10.34 1.62 -0.68
CA GLU A 57 11.29 2.32 -1.55
C GLU A 57 11.64 3.71 -0.99
N ILE A 58 10.63 4.47 -0.57
CA ILE A 58 10.82 5.76 0.13
C ILE A 58 11.58 5.56 1.44
N ASN A 59 11.22 4.54 2.23
CA ASN A 59 11.88 4.25 3.49
C ASN A 59 13.38 3.97 3.29
N HIS A 60 13.76 3.22 2.25
CA HIS A 60 15.16 2.99 1.91
C HIS A 60 15.92 4.29 1.64
N LEU A 61 15.30 5.26 0.98
CA LEU A 61 15.88 6.57 0.76
C LEU A 61 16.06 7.35 2.07
N ILE A 62 15.06 7.34 2.94
CA ILE A 62 15.11 7.98 4.27
C ILE A 62 16.21 7.36 5.13
N LEU A 63 16.38 6.04 5.10
CA LEU A 63 17.47 5.36 5.82
C LEU A 63 18.85 5.77 5.33
N LYS A 64 19.02 5.99 4.01
CA LYS A 64 20.28 6.51 3.45
C LYS A 64 20.55 7.94 3.92
N MET A 65 19.54 8.81 3.87
CA MET A 65 19.64 10.19 4.37
C MET A 65 20.03 10.18 5.85
N TRP A 66 19.35 9.36 6.65
CA TRP A 66 19.62 9.21 8.07
C TRP A 66 21.04 8.71 8.35
N ALA A 67 21.52 7.68 7.63
CA ALA A 67 22.87 7.16 7.80
C ALA A 67 23.96 8.21 7.49
N ILE A 68 23.77 9.02 6.45
CA ILE A 68 24.68 10.13 6.13
C ILE A 68 24.65 11.18 7.24
N PHE A 69 23.44 11.58 7.64
CA PHE A 69 23.26 12.61 8.66
C PHE A 69 23.87 12.17 9.99
N GLU A 70 23.59 10.95 10.47
CA GLU A 70 24.17 10.43 11.71
C GLU A 70 25.69 10.33 11.65
N PHE A 71 26.24 9.85 10.53
CA PHE A 71 27.69 9.69 10.39
C PHE A 71 28.43 11.04 10.43
N GLU A 72 27.96 12.02 9.67
CA GLU A 72 28.63 13.30 9.54
C GLU A 72 28.44 14.20 10.76
N THR A 73 27.30 14.09 11.46
CA THR A 73 27.03 14.86 12.69
C THR A 73 27.87 14.41 13.88
N LYS A 74 28.46 13.20 13.83
CA LYS A 74 29.42 12.69 14.83
C LYS A 74 30.86 13.15 14.59
N GLN A 75 31.18 13.78 13.45
CA GLN A 75 32.53 14.28 13.18
C GLN A 75 32.81 15.57 13.94
N THR A 76 34.07 15.77 14.35
CA THR A 76 34.54 17.00 15.00
C THR A 76 35.73 17.57 14.22
N PRO A 77 35.60 18.76 13.59
CA PRO A 77 34.42 19.62 13.53
C PRO A 77 33.32 19.07 12.58
N ILE A 78 32.08 19.53 12.74
CA ILE A 78 30.97 19.16 11.85
C ILE A 78 31.08 19.93 10.53
N TYR A 79 31.27 19.21 9.43
CA TYR A 79 31.38 19.78 8.08
C TYR A 79 30.01 19.91 7.40
N LYS A 80 29.27 20.97 7.72
CA LYS A 80 27.90 21.19 7.20
C LYS A 80 27.79 21.11 5.67
N ASN A 81 28.72 21.69 4.93
CA ASN A 81 28.70 21.68 3.46
C ASN A 81 28.77 20.24 2.92
N LYS A 82 29.63 19.40 3.48
CA LYS A 82 29.75 17.99 3.10
C LYS A 82 28.47 17.20 3.37
N ILE A 83 27.75 17.55 4.44
CA ILE A 83 26.43 16.95 4.73
C ILE A 83 25.43 17.34 3.64
N LEU A 84 25.38 18.63 3.30
CA LEU A 84 24.47 19.14 2.28
C LEU A 84 24.78 18.51 0.92
N ASP A 85 26.05 18.49 0.49
CA ASP A 85 26.48 17.91 -0.78
C ASP A 85 26.07 16.43 -0.92
N ARG A 86 26.16 15.66 0.18
CA ARG A 86 25.77 14.24 0.18
C ARG A 86 24.26 14.03 0.28
N LEU A 87 23.52 14.94 0.91
CA LEU A 87 22.08 14.83 1.08
C LEU A 87 21.29 15.39 -0.11
N ASP A 88 21.79 16.41 -0.79
CA ASP A 88 21.09 17.05 -1.93
C ASP A 88 20.56 16.07 -2.98
N PRO A 89 21.34 15.11 -3.51
CA PRO A 89 20.81 14.17 -4.49
C PRO A 89 19.68 13.30 -3.90
N LEU A 90 19.80 12.91 -2.62
CA LEU A 90 18.76 12.13 -1.94
C LEU A 90 17.52 12.97 -1.67
N ARG A 91 17.66 14.26 -1.39
CA ARG A 91 16.53 15.17 -1.21
C ARG A 91 15.74 15.36 -2.50
N ILE A 92 16.44 15.46 -3.63
CA ILE A 92 15.81 15.53 -4.95
C ILE A 92 15.03 14.25 -5.23
N SER A 93 15.63 13.07 -4.96
CA SER A 93 14.92 11.79 -5.06
C SER A 93 13.70 11.75 -4.14
N LEU A 94 13.82 12.19 -2.88
CA LEU A 94 12.73 12.16 -1.92
C LEU A 94 11.57 13.05 -2.39
N PHE A 95 11.89 14.24 -2.89
CA PHE A 95 10.90 15.16 -3.47
C PHE A 95 10.13 14.52 -4.63
N ASN A 96 10.81 13.78 -5.50
CA ASN A 96 10.16 13.06 -6.60
C ASN A 96 9.27 11.93 -6.07
N ASP A 97 9.74 11.21 -5.04
CA ASP A 97 9.00 10.09 -4.46
C ASP A 97 7.75 10.53 -3.65
N PHE A 98 7.65 11.80 -3.24
CA PHE A 98 6.41 12.34 -2.65
C PHE A 98 5.21 12.22 -3.61
N ASN A 99 5.44 12.15 -4.93
CA ASN A 99 4.38 11.83 -5.88
C ASN A 99 3.78 10.43 -5.62
N LEU A 100 4.60 9.44 -5.26
CA LEU A 100 4.13 8.09 -4.92
C LEU A 100 3.27 8.12 -3.65
N LEU A 101 3.65 8.90 -2.64
CA LEU A 101 2.84 9.09 -1.43
C LEU A 101 1.47 9.68 -1.78
N SER A 102 1.43 10.76 -2.56
CA SER A 102 0.17 11.40 -2.95
C SER A 102 -0.71 10.50 -3.81
N LYS A 103 -0.13 9.79 -4.78
CA LYS A 103 -0.84 8.81 -5.60
C LYS A 103 -1.45 7.71 -4.75
N ASN A 104 -0.66 7.12 -3.85
CA ASN A 104 -1.10 6.01 -3.00
C ASN A 104 -2.14 6.45 -1.98
N GLU A 105 -2.02 7.66 -1.45
CA GLU A 105 -3.05 8.28 -0.60
C GLU A 105 -4.38 8.41 -1.36
N GLY A 106 -4.35 8.89 -2.61
CA GLY A 106 -5.53 9.00 -3.46
C GLY A 106 -6.17 7.63 -3.76
N LEU A 107 -5.36 6.60 -4.01
CA LEU A 107 -5.86 5.23 -4.20
C LEU A 107 -6.52 4.68 -2.93
N LEU A 108 -5.89 4.85 -1.77
CA LEU A 108 -6.48 4.41 -0.49
C LEU A 108 -7.82 5.10 -0.26
N LEU A 109 -7.90 6.40 -0.54
CA LEU A 109 -9.15 7.16 -0.42
C LEU A 109 -10.23 6.66 -1.39
N LEU A 110 -9.87 6.43 -2.66
CA LEU A 110 -10.78 5.94 -3.70
C LEU A 110 -11.41 4.59 -3.33
N HIS A 111 -10.64 3.72 -2.69
CA HIS A 111 -11.09 2.37 -2.31
C HIS A 111 -11.63 2.28 -0.86
N GLY A 112 -11.81 3.42 -0.17
CA GLY A 112 -12.42 3.47 1.16
C GLY A 112 -11.51 3.04 2.31
N PHE A 113 -10.20 2.97 2.10
CA PHE A 113 -9.20 2.64 3.12
C PHE A 113 -8.79 3.88 3.94
N THR A 114 -9.76 4.55 4.59
CA THR A 114 -9.57 5.84 5.27
C THR A 114 -8.49 5.80 6.35
N GLN A 115 -8.47 4.77 7.20
CA GLN A 115 -7.48 4.66 8.27
C GLN A 115 -6.04 4.51 7.72
N GLN A 116 -5.88 3.72 6.66
CA GLN A 116 -4.60 3.49 6.00
C GLN A 116 -4.12 4.75 5.31
N GLN A 117 -5.05 5.47 4.69
CA GLN A 117 -4.83 6.78 4.08
C GLN A 117 -4.29 7.76 5.12
N GLU A 118 -4.96 7.92 6.26
CA GLU A 118 -4.54 8.84 7.34
C GLU A 118 -3.14 8.50 7.86
N ASN A 119 -2.86 7.21 8.07
CA ASN A 119 -1.53 6.76 8.51
C ASN A 119 -0.45 7.04 7.46
N LEU A 120 -0.77 6.90 6.18
CA LEU A 120 0.16 7.21 5.08
C LEU A 120 0.44 8.70 5.02
N ARG A 121 -0.58 9.55 5.20
CA ARG A 121 -0.43 11.00 5.26
C ARG A 121 0.45 11.43 6.43
N ALA A 122 0.18 10.91 7.63
CA ALA A 122 0.97 11.19 8.82
C ALA A 122 2.44 10.79 8.65
N TYR A 123 2.69 9.64 8.01
CA TYR A 123 4.03 9.22 7.64
C TYR A 123 4.70 10.21 6.69
N GLY A 124 4.03 10.59 5.59
CA GLY A 124 4.55 11.56 4.62
C GLY A 124 4.87 12.93 5.22
N GLU A 125 3.99 13.47 6.07
CA GLU A 125 4.21 14.72 6.80
C GLU A 125 5.46 14.66 7.68
N LEU A 126 5.65 13.54 8.39
CA LEU A 126 6.82 13.32 9.24
C LEU A 126 8.12 13.26 8.42
N LEU A 127 8.09 12.60 7.26
CA LEU A 127 9.23 12.60 6.34
C LEU A 127 9.57 14.01 5.83
N GLY A 128 8.56 14.83 5.55
CA GLY A 128 8.75 16.24 5.16
C GLY A 128 9.39 17.08 6.26
N LYS A 129 8.97 16.88 7.51
CA LYS A 129 9.58 17.52 8.70
C LYS A 129 11.03 17.08 8.87
N PHE A 130 11.32 15.79 8.78
CA PHE A 130 12.68 15.25 8.86
C PHE A 130 13.57 15.83 7.75
N ASN A 131 13.10 15.83 6.49
CA ASN A 131 13.84 16.41 5.38
C ASN A 131 14.19 17.90 5.64
N SER A 132 13.22 18.67 6.13
CA SER A 132 13.41 20.08 6.48
C SER A 132 14.43 20.27 7.61
N TYR A 133 14.42 19.39 8.61
CA TYR A 133 15.39 19.38 9.70
C TYR A 133 16.82 19.18 9.18
N THR A 134 17.02 18.32 8.17
CA THR A 134 18.36 18.08 7.58
C THR A 134 18.97 19.27 6.83
N LEU A 135 18.24 20.38 6.66
CA LEU A 135 18.74 21.62 6.03
C LEU A 135 19.46 22.55 6.99
N PHE A 136 19.49 22.25 8.30
CA PHE A 136 20.13 23.09 9.32
C PHE A 136 19.64 24.55 9.36
N ARG A 137 18.37 24.83 8.96
CA ARG A 137 17.83 26.20 8.93
C ARG A 137 17.90 26.93 10.27
N ASN A 138 17.85 26.18 11.37
CA ASN A 138 17.93 26.70 12.74
C ASN A 138 19.36 26.63 13.34
N GLY A 139 20.38 26.37 12.53
CA GLY A 139 21.80 26.53 12.86
C GLY A 139 22.42 25.43 13.71
N ALA A 140 21.71 24.87 14.68
CA ALA A 140 22.20 23.82 15.57
C ALA A 140 21.64 22.44 15.18
N ILE A 141 22.53 21.46 15.15
CA ILE A 141 22.19 20.05 15.02
C ILE A 141 22.05 19.52 16.42
N ASP A 142 20.89 18.99 16.75
CA ASP A 142 20.67 18.34 18.03
C ASP A 142 20.62 16.82 17.84
N ILE A 143 21.52 16.13 18.54
CA ILE A 143 21.61 14.67 18.52
C ILE A 143 20.32 14.06 19.09
N GLU A 144 19.70 14.72 20.09
CA GLU A 144 18.44 14.23 20.68
C GLU A 144 17.28 14.36 19.67
N THR A 145 17.11 15.52 19.06
CA THR A 145 16.12 15.75 17.98
C THR A 145 16.31 14.75 16.83
N THR A 146 17.56 14.45 16.45
CA THR A 146 17.85 13.46 15.40
C THR A 146 17.39 12.05 15.78
N LYS A 147 17.59 11.65 17.04
CA LYS A 147 17.11 10.35 17.56
C LYS A 147 15.58 10.32 17.65
N GLN A 148 14.95 11.43 18.05
CA GLN A 148 13.49 11.55 18.12
C GLN A 148 12.85 11.31 16.75
N TYR A 149 13.31 12.01 15.70
CA TYR A 149 12.81 11.80 14.35
C TYR A 149 12.93 10.34 13.90
N ARG A 150 14.05 9.69 14.20
CA ARG A 150 14.24 8.27 13.86
C ARG A 150 13.17 7.39 14.52
N THR A 151 12.96 7.56 15.82
CA THR A 151 11.97 6.78 16.57
C THR A 151 10.57 7.02 16.04
N GLU A 152 10.20 8.28 15.83
CA GLU A 152 8.87 8.65 15.31
C GLU A 152 8.64 8.07 13.90
N ILE A 153 9.63 8.13 13.00
CA ILE A 153 9.54 7.57 11.65
C ILE A 153 9.34 6.05 11.71
N LEU A 154 10.10 5.36 12.55
CA LEU A 154 10.00 3.90 12.69
C LEU A 154 8.65 3.46 13.26
N GLU A 155 8.16 4.14 14.30
CA GLU A 155 6.86 3.81 14.90
C GLU A 155 5.70 4.18 13.98
N THR A 156 5.74 5.33 13.32
CA THR A 156 4.71 5.74 12.35
C THR A 156 4.66 4.77 11.17
N ARG A 157 5.82 4.36 10.66
CA ARG A 157 5.91 3.34 9.60
C ARG A 157 5.32 2.02 10.08
N LYS A 158 5.69 1.54 11.27
CA LYS A 158 5.12 0.30 11.85
C LYS A 158 3.60 0.39 11.98
N GLY A 159 3.08 1.52 12.45
CA GLY A 159 1.63 1.80 12.53
C GLY A 159 0.94 1.70 11.17
N LEU A 160 1.53 2.30 10.13
CA LEU A 160 1.06 2.21 8.76
C LEU A 160 1.00 0.75 8.27
N TYR A 161 2.08 -0.03 8.36
CA TYR A 161 2.10 -1.43 7.90
C TYR A 161 1.10 -2.30 8.67
N ASN A 162 0.95 -2.07 9.98
CA ASN A 162 -0.06 -2.77 10.77
C ASN A 162 -1.49 -2.45 10.28
N SER A 163 -1.76 -1.19 9.91
CA SER A 163 -3.05 -0.80 9.36
C SER A 163 -3.31 -1.39 7.96
N LEU A 164 -2.29 -1.45 7.10
CA LEU A 164 -2.38 -2.08 5.78
C LEU A 164 -2.66 -3.58 5.93
N ASN A 165 -1.92 -4.28 6.80
CA ASN A 165 -2.12 -5.69 7.07
C ASN A 165 -3.53 -6.01 7.59
N LYS A 166 -4.10 -5.15 8.45
CA LYS A 166 -5.49 -5.29 8.92
C LYS A 166 -6.52 -5.14 7.80
N ALA A 167 -6.23 -4.35 6.77
CA ALA A 167 -7.11 -4.13 5.63
C ALA A 167 -6.96 -5.20 4.53
N ILE A 168 -5.89 -6.00 4.55
CA ILE A 168 -5.72 -7.10 3.60
C ILE A 168 -6.80 -8.16 3.90
N PRO A 169 -7.68 -8.46 2.92
CA PRO A 169 -8.67 -9.51 3.09
C PRO A 169 -7.98 -10.87 3.29
N LYS A 170 -8.45 -11.62 4.29
CA LYS A 170 -7.92 -12.96 4.61
C LYS A 170 -8.55 -14.02 3.73
#